data_AF-A0A0D1J1V8-F1
#
_entry.id   AF-A0A0D1J1V8-F1
#
_cell.length_a   1.000
_cell.length_b   1.000
_cell.length_c   1.000
_cell.angle_alpha   90.00
_cell.angle_beta   90.00
_cell.angle_gamma   90.00
#
_symmetry.space_group_name_H-M   'P 1'
#
loop_
_entity.id
_entity.type
_entity.pdbx_description
1 polymer ?
#
loop_
_entity_poly.entity_id
_entity_poly.type
_entity_poly.pdbx_seq_one_letter_code
_entity_poly.pdbx_strand_id
1 'polypeptide(L)'
;MLVTKSRKLFVFLFFAGIGSSIQALATPDLGMFSFPHIRYILFFISHGSVFLSCLLMAVIGTYRMGQRSLWVTVLLVNVYGVCIFLIDRWLGANYMYLTKKPGGSSLLDVLGPWPWYIVSAEAITIASFFILYWLYRIFKK
;
A
#
# COMPACT_ATOMS: atom_id res chain seq x y z
N MET A 1 8.95 -9.60 -9.50
CA MET A 1 9.38 -10.52 -8.43
C MET A 1 9.11 -11.99 -8.75
N LEU A 2 7.98 -12.34 -9.37
CA LEU A 2 7.66 -13.73 -9.73
C LEU A 2 8.64 -14.31 -10.76
N VAL A 3 8.85 -13.61 -11.88
CA VAL A 3 9.77 -14.05 -12.95
C VAL A 3 11.22 -14.10 -12.46
N THR A 4 11.68 -13.03 -11.81
CA THR A 4 13.07 -12.88 -11.37
C THR A 4 13.39 -13.55 -10.03
N LYS A 5 12.38 -14.14 -9.35
CA LYS A 5 12.47 -14.67 -7.97
C LYS A 5 13.17 -13.71 -6.98
N SER A 6 12.97 -12.40 -7.16
CA SER A 6 13.73 -11.39 -6.40
C SER A 6 13.24 -11.28 -4.97
N ARG A 7 14.05 -11.74 -4.02
CA ARG A 7 13.77 -11.64 -2.58
C ARG A 7 13.62 -10.20 -2.10
N LYS A 8 14.48 -9.28 -2.57
CA LYS A 8 14.44 -7.87 -2.15
C LYS A 8 13.11 -7.23 -2.52
N LEU A 9 12.67 -7.45 -3.76
CA LEU A 9 11.41 -6.90 -4.26
C LEU A 9 10.20 -7.54 -3.55
N PHE A 10 10.25 -8.85 -3.31
CA PHE A 10 9.21 -9.53 -2.53
C PHE A 10 9.08 -8.96 -1.13
N VAL A 11 10.19 -8.77 -0.41
CA VAL A 11 10.16 -8.25 0.97
C VAL A 11 9.55 -6.84 1.02
N PHE A 12 9.89 -5.97 0.08
CA PHE A 12 9.28 -4.64 -0.02
C PHE A 12 7.78 -4.73 -0.34
N LEU A 13 7.42 -5.45 -1.41
CA LEU A 13 6.03 -5.56 -1.88
C LEU A 13 5.14 -6.37 -0.93
N PHE A 14 5.69 -7.26 -0.12
CA PHE A 14 4.91 -7.97 0.88
C PHE A 14 4.31 -7.02 1.90
N PHE A 15 5.08 -6.03 2.37
CA PHE A 15 4.56 -5.02 3.29
C PHE A 15 3.76 -3.96 2.55
N ALA A 16 4.42 -3.21 1.66
CA ALA A 16 3.79 -2.08 0.99
C ALA A 16 2.67 -2.53 0.05
N GLY A 17 2.90 -3.57 -0.75
CA GLY A 17 1.97 -4.02 -1.78
C GLY A 17 0.75 -4.76 -1.25
N ILE A 18 0.89 -5.72 -0.32
CA ILE A 18 -0.30 -6.40 0.24
C ILE A 18 -1.17 -5.40 1.00
N GLY A 19 -0.56 -4.62 1.91
CA GLY A 19 -1.29 -3.65 2.72
C GLY A 19 -2.07 -2.66 1.88
N SER A 20 -1.40 -2.02 0.90
CA SER A 20 -2.04 -1.03 0.02
C SER A 20 -3.06 -1.66 -0.93
N SER A 21 -2.77 -2.85 -1.49
CA SER A 21 -3.69 -3.50 -2.44
C SER A 21 -4.99 -3.92 -1.76
N ILE A 22 -4.94 -4.44 -0.53
CA ILE A 22 -6.16 -4.80 0.21
C ILE A 22 -7.03 -3.55 0.41
N GLN A 23 -6.44 -2.45 0.85
CA GLN A 23 -7.18 -1.20 1.03
C GLN A 23 -7.77 -0.70 -0.29
N ALA A 24 -6.98 -0.67 -1.36
CA ALA A 24 -7.43 -0.21 -2.67
C ALA A 24 -8.57 -1.07 -3.25
N LEU A 25 -8.51 -2.38 -3.05
CA LEU A 25 -9.56 -3.31 -3.50
C LEU A 25 -10.84 -3.21 -2.66
N ALA A 26 -10.71 -2.96 -1.34
CA ALA A 26 -11.83 -2.86 -0.42
C ALA A 26 -12.55 -1.50 -0.51
N THR A 27 -11.80 -0.42 -0.70
CA THR A 27 -12.32 0.96 -0.79
C THR A 27 -11.75 1.66 -2.03
N PRO A 28 -12.18 1.26 -3.23
CA PRO A 28 -11.66 1.84 -4.47
C PRO A 28 -12.12 3.30 -4.62
N ASP A 29 -11.18 4.20 -4.90
CA ASP A 29 -11.50 5.57 -5.35
C ASP A 29 -11.31 5.67 -6.86
N LEU A 30 -12.40 5.47 -7.60
CA LEU A 30 -12.42 5.53 -9.07
C LEU A 30 -13.13 6.77 -9.61
N GLY A 31 -13.74 7.59 -8.75
CA GLY A 31 -14.57 8.73 -9.15
C GLY A 31 -15.54 8.39 -10.28
N MET A 32 -15.49 9.17 -11.37
CA MET A 32 -16.34 8.96 -12.56
C MET A 32 -16.01 7.68 -13.36
N PHE A 33 -14.89 7.01 -13.07
CA PHE A 33 -14.42 5.84 -13.82
C PHE A 33 -14.87 4.52 -13.23
N SER A 34 -16.11 4.48 -12.74
CA SER A 34 -16.74 3.27 -12.20
C SER A 34 -17.09 2.26 -13.31
N PHE A 35 -17.52 1.04 -12.93
CA PHE A 35 -17.93 0.02 -13.91
C PHE A 35 -19.01 0.57 -14.86
N PRO A 36 -18.92 0.36 -16.18
CA PRO A 36 -18.02 -0.55 -16.90
C PRO A 36 -16.75 0.08 -17.51
N HIS A 37 -16.29 1.23 -17.01
CA HIS A 37 -15.16 1.94 -17.63
C HIS A 37 -13.86 1.12 -17.62
N ILE A 38 -13.03 1.22 -18.68
CA ILE A 38 -11.78 0.43 -18.79
C ILE A 38 -10.83 0.63 -17.59
N ARG A 39 -10.78 1.85 -17.02
CA ARG A 39 -9.99 2.15 -15.81
C ARG A 39 -10.46 1.38 -14.58
N TYR A 40 -11.76 1.10 -14.46
CA TYR A 40 -12.28 0.22 -13.40
C TYR A 40 -11.63 -1.16 -13.51
N ILE A 41 -11.67 -1.75 -14.70
CA ILE A 41 -11.11 -3.09 -14.95
C ILE A 41 -9.60 -3.10 -14.69
N LEU A 42 -8.88 -2.12 -15.24
CA LEU A 42 -7.43 -2.00 -15.04
C LEU A 42 -7.05 -1.77 -13.57
N PHE A 43 -7.86 -1.03 -12.81
CA PHE A 43 -7.64 -0.82 -11.38
C PHE A 43 -7.69 -2.14 -10.61
N PHE A 44 -8.73 -2.95 -10.82
CA PHE A 44 -8.86 -4.24 -10.12
C PHE A 44 -7.81 -5.25 -10.58
N ILE A 45 -7.48 -5.30 -11.88
CA ILE A 45 -6.42 -6.17 -12.39
C ILE A 45 -5.05 -5.77 -11.81
N SER A 46 -4.72 -4.48 -11.79
CA SER A 46 -3.43 -4.01 -11.27
C SER A 46 -3.28 -4.30 -9.77
N HIS A 47 -4.23 -3.87 -8.93
CA HIS A 47 -4.15 -4.08 -7.49
C HIS A 47 -4.29 -5.56 -7.10
N GLY A 48 -5.19 -6.28 -7.78
CA GLY A 48 -5.39 -7.72 -7.61
C GLY A 48 -4.16 -8.54 -7.99
N SER A 49 -3.49 -8.18 -9.09
CA SER A 49 -2.26 -8.86 -9.51
C SER A 49 -1.11 -8.65 -8.53
N VAL A 50 -0.96 -7.45 -7.95
CA VAL A 50 0.04 -7.19 -6.90
C VAL A 50 -0.26 -8.03 -5.66
N PHE A 51 -1.51 -8.02 -5.20
CA PHE A 51 -1.95 -8.82 -4.06
C PHE A 51 -1.68 -10.31 -4.27
N LEU A 52 -2.16 -10.87 -5.39
CA LEU A 52 -2.01 -12.28 -5.71
C LEU A 52 -0.54 -12.68 -5.91
N SER A 53 0.26 -11.82 -6.55
CA SER A 53 1.70 -12.08 -6.73
C SER A 53 2.42 -12.17 -5.38
N CYS A 54 2.10 -11.27 -4.45
CA CYS A 54 2.69 -11.29 -3.11
C CYS A 54 2.25 -12.52 -2.33
N LEU A 55 0.96 -12.86 -2.40
CA LEU A 55 0.42 -14.05 -1.75
C LEU A 55 1.07 -15.33 -2.29
N LEU A 56 1.19 -15.46 -3.61
CA LEU A 56 1.83 -16.61 -4.26
C LEU A 56 3.29 -16.77 -3.82
N MET A 57 4.06 -15.67 -3.80
CA MET A 57 5.45 -15.72 -3.32
C MET A 57 5.55 -16.00 -1.82
N ALA A 58 4.60 -15.54 -1.02
CA ALA A 58 4.55 -15.83 0.41
C ALA A 58 4.27 -17.31 0.67
N VAL A 59 3.36 -17.93 -0.09
CA VAL A 59 3.00 -19.35 0.04
C VAL A 59 4.13 -20.26 -0.45
N ILE A 60 4.63 -20.03 -1.68
CA ILE A 60 5.63 -20.92 -2.30
C ILE A 60 7.05 -20.65 -1.75
N GLY A 61 7.35 -19.40 -1.39
CA GLY A 61 8.68 -19.00 -0.94
C GLY A 61 9.02 -19.46 0.48
N THR A 62 10.30 -19.69 0.73
CA THR A 62 10.90 -19.98 2.05
C THR A 62 11.67 -18.77 2.60
N TYR A 63 11.14 -17.56 2.37
CA TYR A 63 11.84 -16.33 2.72
C TYR A 63 11.75 -16.03 4.21
N ARG A 64 12.88 -15.84 4.90
CA ARG A 64 12.85 -15.29 6.26
C ARG A 64 12.64 -13.78 6.23
N MET A 65 11.59 -13.30 6.89
CA MET A 65 11.34 -11.87 7.10
C MET A 65 11.98 -11.42 8.42
N GLY A 66 12.85 -10.41 8.35
CA GLY A 66 13.40 -9.76 9.53
C GLY A 66 12.62 -8.48 9.87
N GLN A 67 12.58 -8.11 11.15
CA GLN A 67 11.99 -6.83 11.57
C GLN A 67 12.68 -5.63 10.92
N ARG A 68 13.99 -5.72 10.65
CA ARG A 68 14.73 -4.69 9.90
C ARG A 68 14.10 -4.40 8.54
N SER A 69 13.56 -5.40 7.87
CA SER A 69 12.94 -5.23 6.56
C SER A 69 11.64 -4.44 6.62
N LEU A 70 10.87 -4.58 7.70
CA LEU A 70 9.68 -3.76 7.94
C LEU A 70 10.06 -2.29 8.02
N TRP A 71 11.03 -1.94 8.86
CA TRP A 71 11.46 -0.55 9.04
C TRP A 71 12.12 0.05 7.79
N VAL A 72 12.86 -0.76 7.03
CA VAL A 72 13.38 -0.34 5.72
C VAL A 72 12.22 -0.03 4.77
N THR A 73 11.16 -0.85 4.74
CA THR A 73 9.99 -0.57 3.90
C THR A 73 9.24 0.68 4.35
N VAL A 74 9.06 0.88 5.67
CA VAL A 74 8.49 2.13 6.22
C VAL A 74 9.28 3.33 5.72
N LEU A 75 10.61 3.32 5.89
CA LEU A 75 11.48 4.40 5.42
C LEU A 75 11.33 4.65 3.91
N LEU A 76 11.31 3.60 3.08
CA LEU A 76 11.15 3.74 1.64
C LEU A 76 9.79 4.34 1.26
N VAL A 77 8.71 3.92 1.92
CA VAL A 77 7.36 4.46 1.69
C VAL A 77 7.29 5.93 2.11
N ASN A 78 7.88 6.31 3.24
CA ASN A 78 7.92 7.69 3.71
C ASN A 78 8.76 8.58 2.79
N VAL A 79 9.95 8.13 2.35
CA VAL A 79 10.78 8.85 1.38
C VAL A 79 10.01 9.04 0.06
N TYR A 80 9.35 8.00 -0.43
CA TYR A 80 8.50 8.09 -1.60
C TYR A 80 7.33 9.08 -1.39
N GLY A 81 6.68 9.04 -0.23
CA GLY A 81 5.61 9.96 0.14
C GLY A 81 6.06 11.43 0.16
N VAL A 82 7.25 11.72 0.69
CA VAL A 82 7.82 13.09 0.64
C VAL A 82 8.03 13.54 -0.80
N CYS A 83 8.59 12.69 -1.66
CA CYS A 83 8.77 13.01 -3.08
C CYS A 83 7.42 13.29 -3.76
N ILE A 84 6.42 12.44 -3.53
CA ILE A 84 5.07 12.62 -4.08
C ILE A 84 4.42 13.89 -3.56
N PHE A 85 4.55 14.21 -2.27
CA PHE A 85 4.02 15.45 -1.71
C PHE A 85 4.61 16.69 -2.40
N LEU A 86 5.92 16.71 -2.65
CA LEU A 86 6.56 17.83 -3.36
C LEU A 86 6.05 17.94 -4.79
N ILE A 87 5.90 16.81 -5.50
CA ILE A 87 5.37 16.76 -6.86
C ILE A 87 3.91 17.24 -6.88
N ASP A 88 3.09 16.79 -5.94
CA ASP A 88 1.69 17.20 -5.81
C ASP A 88 1.57 18.70 -5.62
N ARG A 89 2.40 19.29 -4.77
CA ARG A 89 2.44 20.75 -4.55
C ARG A 89 2.84 21.50 -5.80
N TRP A 90 3.74 20.96 -6.61
CA TRP A 90 4.18 21.57 -7.86
C TRP A 90 3.14 21.47 -8.98
N LEU A 91 2.46 20.32 -9.10
CA LEU A 91 1.48 20.05 -10.15
C LEU A 91 0.04 20.41 -9.78
N GLY A 92 -0.22 20.79 -8.52
CA GLY A 92 -1.58 20.92 -7.99
C GLY A 92 -2.34 19.60 -7.91
N ALA A 93 -1.61 18.48 -7.86
CA ALA A 93 -2.16 17.13 -7.76
C ALA A 93 -2.41 16.70 -6.30
N ASN A 94 -2.89 15.47 -6.10
CA ASN A 94 -3.18 14.93 -4.78
C ASN A 94 -3.05 13.40 -4.76
N TYR A 95 -1.89 12.90 -5.15
CA TYR A 95 -1.57 11.48 -5.03
C TYR A 95 -1.29 11.12 -3.56
N MET A 96 -1.57 9.86 -3.20
CA MET A 96 -1.48 9.38 -1.80
C MET A 96 -2.31 10.19 -0.78
N TYR A 97 -3.13 11.14 -1.23
CA TYR A 97 -3.92 12.07 -0.42
C TYR A 97 -3.09 12.81 0.63
N LEU A 98 -1.90 13.29 0.27
CA LEU A 98 -1.01 14.00 1.20
C LEU A 98 -1.30 15.50 1.31
N THR A 99 -1.95 16.10 0.30
CA THR A 99 -2.28 17.53 0.31
C THR A 99 -3.70 17.81 0.81
N LYS A 100 -4.64 16.90 0.54
CA LYS A 100 -6.02 16.96 1.05
C LYS A 100 -6.68 15.57 1.01
N LYS A 101 -7.75 15.41 1.77
CA LYS A 101 -8.61 14.21 1.72
C LYS A 101 -9.32 14.09 0.35
N PRO A 102 -9.68 12.87 -0.10
CA PRO A 102 -10.55 12.69 -1.25
C PRO A 102 -11.90 13.40 -1.05
N GLY A 103 -12.57 13.74 -2.14
CA GLY A 103 -13.86 14.45 -2.09
C GLY A 103 -15.08 13.56 -1.79
N GLY A 104 -14.93 12.24 -1.88
CA GLY A 104 -15.96 11.27 -1.51
C GLY A 104 -15.72 10.68 -0.11
N SER A 105 -16.68 9.88 0.37
CA SER A 105 -16.56 9.19 1.67
C SER A 105 -15.30 8.34 1.72
N SER A 106 -14.44 8.59 2.72
CA SER A 106 -13.17 7.91 2.89
C SER A 106 -12.92 7.54 4.34
N LEU A 107 -12.16 6.46 4.55
CA LEU A 107 -11.61 6.15 5.88
C LEU A 107 -10.78 7.31 6.44
N LEU A 108 -10.20 8.15 5.58
CA LEU A 108 -9.46 9.33 6.02
C LEU A 108 -10.33 10.37 6.71
N ASP A 109 -11.66 10.35 6.53
CA ASP A 109 -12.56 11.34 7.11
C ASP A 109 -12.61 11.24 8.65
N VAL A 110 -12.45 10.04 9.19
CA VAL A 110 -12.47 9.76 10.63
C VAL A 110 -11.09 9.89 11.31
N LEU A 111 -10.03 10.22 10.56
CA LEU A 111 -8.65 10.25 11.06
C LEU A 111 -8.15 11.62 11.51
N GLY A 112 -9.04 12.62 11.61
CA GLY A 112 -8.72 13.99 12.03
C GLY A 112 -8.47 14.97 10.88
N PRO A 113 -8.22 16.27 11.14
CA PRO A 113 -7.99 17.28 10.11
C PRO A 113 -6.61 17.14 9.46
N TRP A 114 -6.40 17.78 8.32
CA TRP A 114 -5.06 17.91 7.74
C TRP A 114 -4.18 18.80 8.66
N PRO A 115 -2.90 18.47 8.91
CA PRO A 115 -2.14 17.32 8.41
C PRO A 115 -2.19 16.07 9.32
N TRP A 116 -2.92 16.11 10.43
CA TRP A 116 -2.92 15.05 11.46
C TRP A 116 -3.39 13.68 10.97
N TYR A 117 -4.32 13.63 10.00
CA TYR A 117 -4.72 12.33 9.44
C TYR A 117 -3.57 11.60 8.73
N ILE A 118 -2.54 12.32 8.27
CA ILE A 118 -1.35 11.70 7.65
C ILE A 118 -0.57 10.92 8.72
N VAL A 119 -0.44 11.49 9.93
CA VAL A 119 0.18 10.80 11.07
C VAL A 119 -0.65 9.58 11.48
N SER A 120 -1.97 9.72 11.53
CA SER A 120 -2.88 8.59 11.79
C SER A 120 -2.77 7.51 10.71
N ALA A 121 -2.70 7.88 9.43
CA ALA A 121 -2.54 6.96 8.31
C ALA A 121 -1.17 6.24 8.33
N GLU A 122 -0.10 6.94 8.72
CA GLU A 122 1.22 6.36 8.93
C GLU A 122 1.19 5.32 10.06
N ALA A 123 0.54 5.64 11.19
CA ALA A 123 0.37 4.70 12.29
C ALA A 123 -0.41 3.44 11.86
N ILE A 124 -1.48 3.59 11.08
CA ILE A 124 -2.24 2.46 10.50
C ILE A 124 -1.36 1.65 9.55
N THR A 125 -0.56 2.31 8.72
CA THR A 125 0.38 1.65 7.79
C THR A 125 1.39 0.80 8.56
N ILE A 126 2.04 1.37 9.56
CA ILE A 126 3.00 0.64 10.42
C ILE A 126 2.31 -0.53 11.14
N ALA A 127 1.12 -0.32 11.70
CA ALA A 127 0.34 -1.37 12.34
C ALA A 127 0.01 -2.51 11.37
N SER A 128 -0.40 -2.19 10.14
CA SER A 128 -0.66 -3.18 9.08
C SER A 128 0.59 -3.99 8.74
N PHE A 129 1.76 -3.35 8.70
CA PHE A 129 3.02 -4.05 8.42
C PHE A 129 3.40 -4.99 9.57
N PHE A 130 3.16 -4.60 10.82
CA PHE A 130 3.35 -5.49 11.96
C PHE A 130 2.38 -6.68 11.90
N ILE A 131 1.10 -6.46 11.59
CA ILE A 131 0.13 -7.55 11.41
C ILE A 131 0.62 -8.53 10.35
N LEU A 132 1.01 -8.04 9.16
CA LEU A 132 1.54 -8.87 8.08
C LEU A 132 2.81 -9.62 8.50
N TYR A 133 3.72 -8.94 9.21
CA TYR A 133 4.94 -9.55 9.73
C TYR A 133 4.64 -10.73 10.67
N TRP A 134 3.73 -10.54 11.63
CA TRP A 134 3.37 -11.55 12.60
C TRP A 134 2.60 -12.72 11.95
N LEU A 135 1.64 -12.43 11.07
CA LEU A 135 0.91 -13.44 10.31
C LEU A 135 1.89 -14.31 9.51
N TYR A 136 2.81 -13.70 8.77
CA TYR A 136 3.80 -14.44 8.00
C TYR A 136 4.66 -15.35 8.88
N ARG A 137 5.08 -14.87 10.05
CA ARG A 137 5.85 -15.68 11.00
C ARG A 137 5.06 -16.86 11.54
N ILE A 138 3.76 -16.72 11.80
CA ILE A 138 2.91 -17.80 12.29
C ILE A 138 2.74 -18.88 11.22
N PHE A 139 2.44 -18.50 9.98
CA PHE A 139 2.22 -19.44 8.88
C PHE A 139 3.49 -20.16 8.39
N LYS A 140 4.68 -19.61 8.69
CA LYS A 140 5.98 -20.16 8.26
C LYS A 140 6.83 -20.66 9.43
N LYS A 141 6.20 -20.96 10.58
CA LYS A 141 6.85 -21.69 11.68
C LYS A 141 7.25 -23.09 11.24
#